data_AF-A0A856MSB2-F1
#
_entry.id   AF-A0A856MSB2-F1
#
_cell.length_a   1.000
_cell.length_b   1.000
_cell.length_c   1.000
_cell.angle_alpha   90.00
_cell.angle_beta   90.00
_cell.angle_gamma   90.00
#
_symmetry.space_group_name_H-M   'P 1'
#
loop_
_entity.id
_entity.type
_entity.pdbx_description
1 polymer ?
#
loop_
_entity_poly.entity_id
_entity_poly.type
_entity_poly.pdbx_seq_one_letter_code
_entity_poly.pdbx_strand_id
1 'polypeptide(L)'
;MIRWRLRMLMAEKKITNKELAELSGIHPTSISKLKNADEIEQISGRVLNNLCNGLTKAYHARGENRIITPGDLLDYTFDGNGDCPTSVDDIEQSMEKTSTDHSSGDSGKTTKAIYRVVYLSKIGESA
;
A
#
# COMPACT_ATOMS: atom_id res chain seq x y z
N MET A 1 8.05 6.20 -6.86
CA MET A 1 6.99 6.74 -7.75
C MET A 1 5.58 6.51 -7.18
N ILE A 2 4.75 7.56 -7.15
CA ILE A 2 3.33 7.47 -6.75
C ILE A 2 2.48 7.30 -8.01
N ARG A 3 1.65 6.25 -8.06
CA ARG A 3 0.78 5.92 -9.18
C ARG A 3 -0.67 6.24 -8.89
N TRP A 4 -1.37 6.76 -9.90
CA TRP A 4 -2.80 7.04 -9.80
C TRP A 4 -3.67 5.89 -10.31
N ARG A 5 -4.63 5.44 -9.49
CA ARG A 5 -5.43 4.23 -9.75
C ARG A 5 -6.89 4.48 -10.07
N LEU A 6 -7.34 5.74 -10.15
CA LEU A 6 -8.76 6.05 -10.41
C LEU A 6 -9.28 5.39 -11.68
N ARG A 7 -8.49 5.40 -12.77
CA ARG A 7 -8.86 4.77 -14.03
C ARG A 7 -9.17 3.28 -13.86
N MET A 8 -8.33 2.57 -13.11
CA MET A 8 -8.51 1.14 -12.85
C MET A 8 -9.77 0.88 -12.01
N LEU A 9 -9.97 1.62 -10.92
CA LEU A 9 -11.15 1.46 -10.06
C LEU A 9 -12.47 1.75 -10.78
N MET A 10 -12.48 2.76 -11.67
CA MET A 10 -13.65 3.06 -12.50
C MET A 10 -13.91 1.97 -13.52
N ALA A 11 -12.86 1.46 -14.19
CA ALA A 11 -12.99 0.41 -15.20
C ALA A 11 -13.48 -0.91 -14.60
N GLU A 12 -12.97 -1.30 -13.42
CA GLU A 12 -13.33 -2.53 -12.72
C GLU A 12 -14.85 -2.66 -12.54
N LYS A 13 -15.52 -1.57 -12.17
CA LYS A 13 -16.97 -1.55 -11.93
C LYS A 13 -17.77 -0.90 -13.05
N LYS A 14 -17.15 -0.59 -14.20
CA LYS A 14 -17.79 0.11 -15.33
C LYS A 14 -18.48 1.42 -14.91
N ILE A 15 -17.84 2.18 -14.03
CA ILE A 15 -18.33 3.48 -13.55
C ILE A 15 -18.06 4.51 -14.64
N THR A 16 -19.09 5.25 -15.03
CA THR A 16 -18.95 6.28 -16.06
C THR A 16 -18.47 7.60 -15.45
N ASN A 17 -17.81 8.45 -16.25
CA ASN A 17 -17.38 9.78 -15.81
C ASN A 17 -18.56 10.63 -15.30
N LYS A 18 -19.72 10.51 -15.96
CA LYS A 18 -20.95 11.24 -15.62
C LYS A 18 -21.50 10.80 -14.27
N GLU A 19 -21.63 9.48 -14.08
CA GLU A 19 -22.08 8.87 -12.83
C GLU A 19 -21.19 9.28 -11.65
N LEU A 20 -19.86 9.19 -11.81
CA LEU A 20 -18.94 9.58 -10.74
C LEU A 20 -19.03 11.09 -10.43
N ALA A 21 -19.19 11.94 -11.45
CA ALA A 21 -19.37 13.38 -11.28
C ALA A 21 -20.61 13.70 -10.44
N GLU A 22 -21.73 13.04 -10.73
CA GLU A 22 -22.98 13.21 -9.99
C GLU A 22 -22.83 12.73 -8.53
N LEU A 23 -22.21 11.58 -8.29
CA LEU A 23 -22.06 11.01 -6.95
C LEU A 23 -21.06 11.75 -6.06
N SER A 24 -19.99 12.29 -6.65
CA SER A 24 -18.93 13.02 -5.95
C SER A 24 -19.15 14.54 -5.89
N GLY A 25 -20.09 15.09 -6.67
CA GLY A 25 -20.29 16.53 -6.80
C GLY A 25 -19.12 17.26 -7.48
N ILE A 26 -18.29 16.54 -8.22
CA ILE A 26 -17.15 17.08 -8.97
C ILE A 26 -17.56 17.28 -10.42
N HIS A 27 -17.12 18.38 -11.05
CA HIS A 27 -17.42 18.64 -12.46
C HIS A 27 -16.92 17.50 -13.37
N PRO A 28 -17.70 17.03 -14.36
CA PRO A 28 -17.33 15.90 -15.22
C PRO A 28 -16.00 16.11 -15.97
N THR A 29 -15.69 17.35 -16.35
CA THR A 29 -14.39 17.69 -16.95
C THR A 29 -13.23 17.44 -15.97
N SER A 30 -13.41 17.74 -14.69
CA SER A 30 -12.39 17.48 -13.66
C SER A 30 -12.21 15.99 -13.43
N ILE A 31 -13.30 15.21 -13.39
CA ILE A 31 -13.22 13.73 -13.36
C ILE A 31 -12.47 13.20 -14.58
N SER A 32 -12.75 13.72 -15.78
CA SER A 32 -12.06 13.32 -17.00
C SER A 32 -10.55 13.57 -16.94
N LYS A 33 -10.15 14.77 -16.49
CA LYS A 33 -8.73 15.13 -16.27
C LYS A 33 -8.07 14.22 -15.25
N LEU A 34 -8.70 14.02 -14.09
CA LEU A 34 -8.20 13.17 -13.02
C LEU A 34 -8.06 11.72 -13.48
N LYS A 35 -9.02 11.17 -14.23
CA LYS A 35 -8.94 9.80 -14.76
C LYS A 35 -7.79 9.62 -15.76
N ASN A 36 -7.51 10.64 -16.56
CA ASN A 36 -6.51 10.57 -17.62
C ASN A 36 -5.10 10.92 -17.14
N ALA A 37 -4.96 11.51 -15.96
CA ALA A 37 -3.67 11.67 -15.30
C ALA A 37 -3.13 10.28 -14.87
N ASP A 38 -1.90 9.96 -15.23
CA ASP A 38 -1.21 8.76 -14.72
C ASP A 38 -0.48 9.07 -13.40
N GLU A 39 -0.08 10.33 -13.22
CA GLU A 39 0.52 10.88 -12.01
C GLU A 39 -0.24 12.14 -11.58
N ILE A 40 -0.51 12.28 -10.28
CA ILE A 40 -1.15 13.47 -9.71
C ILE A 40 -0.08 14.28 -8.98
N GLU A 41 0.25 15.46 -9.52
CA GLU A 41 1.13 16.44 -8.86
C GLU A 41 0.44 17.09 -7.66
N GLN A 42 -0.82 17.52 -7.84
CA GLN A 42 -1.58 18.20 -6.79
C GLN A 42 -3.06 17.78 -6.83
N ILE A 43 -3.57 17.38 -5.66
CA ILE A 43 -5.00 17.17 -5.43
C ILE A 43 -5.38 17.73 -4.07
N SER A 44 -6.47 18.50 -4.02
CA SER A 44 -7.01 19.00 -2.75
C SER A 44 -7.63 17.85 -1.95
N GLY A 45 -7.46 17.86 -0.63
CA GLY A 45 -8.13 16.91 0.27
C GLY A 45 -9.65 16.90 0.12
N ARG A 46 -10.28 18.04 -0.23
CA ARG A 46 -11.73 18.09 -0.51
C ARG A 46 -12.11 17.26 -1.74
N VAL A 47 -11.33 17.37 -2.82
CA VAL A 47 -11.55 16.62 -4.06
C VAL A 47 -11.30 15.13 -3.82
N LEU A 48 -10.22 14.80 -3.11
CA LEU A 48 -9.90 13.41 -2.76
C LEU A 48 -11.00 12.77 -1.91
N ASN A 49 -11.47 13.46 -0.87
CA ASN A 49 -12.59 13.00 -0.04
C ASN A 49 -13.86 12.79 -0.87
N ASN A 50 -14.20 13.75 -1.72
CA ASN A 50 -15.38 13.66 -2.59
C ASN A 50 -15.31 12.48 -3.58
N LEU A 51 -14.11 12.21 -4.12
CA LEU A 51 -13.87 11.02 -4.95
C LEU A 51 -14.09 9.73 -4.16
N CYS A 52 -13.48 9.59 -2.98
CA CYS A 52 -13.66 8.40 -2.13
C CYS A 52 -15.14 8.16 -1.81
N ASN A 53 -15.87 9.21 -1.45
CA ASN A 53 -17.31 9.13 -1.17
C ASN A 53 -18.12 8.77 -2.42
N GLY A 54 -17.82 9.39 -3.56
CA GLY A 54 -18.51 9.11 -4.82
C GLY A 54 -18.28 7.67 -5.30
N LEU A 55 -17.05 7.17 -5.20
CA LEU A 55 -16.71 5.79 -5.55
C LEU A 55 -17.36 4.80 -4.60
N THR A 56 -17.33 5.04 -3.29
CA THR A 56 -18.00 4.17 -2.30
C THR A 56 -19.49 4.04 -2.61
N LYS A 57 -20.18 5.15 -2.92
CA LYS A 57 -21.59 5.12 -3.35
C LYS A 57 -21.78 4.32 -4.64
N ALA A 58 -20.89 4.48 -5.62
CA ALA A 58 -20.96 3.76 -6.89
C ALA A 58 -20.78 2.23 -6.71
N TYR A 59 -19.91 1.81 -5.80
CA TYR A 59 -19.71 0.39 -5.46
C TYR A 59 -20.94 -0.18 -4.75
N HIS A 60 -21.50 0.56 -3.80
CA HIS A 60 -22.72 0.16 -3.09
C HIS A 60 -23.91 0.02 -4.04
N ALA A 61 -24.06 0.92 -5.02
CA ALA A 61 -25.11 0.84 -6.04
C ALA A 61 -25.02 -0.42 -6.92
N ARG A 62 -23.85 -1.07 -6.96
CA ARG A 62 -23.59 -2.29 -7.73
C ARG A 62 -23.60 -3.56 -6.85
N GLY A 63 -24.02 -3.45 -5.59
CA GLY A 63 -24.12 -4.55 -4.65
C GLY A 63 -22.83 -4.88 -3.90
N GLU A 64 -21.80 -4.05 -4.03
CA GLU A 64 -20.53 -4.24 -3.33
C GLU A 64 -20.40 -3.24 -2.18
N ASN A 65 -20.51 -3.73 -0.95
CA ASN A 65 -20.39 -2.91 0.27
C ASN A 65 -18.91 -2.64 0.62
N ARG A 66 -18.15 -2.12 -0.35
CA ARG A 66 -16.73 -1.79 -0.22
C ARG A 66 -16.57 -0.29 -0.05
N ILE A 67 -15.88 0.10 1.02
CA ILE A 67 -15.46 1.47 1.27
C ILE A 67 -14.17 1.74 0.49
N ILE A 68 -14.18 2.80 -0.31
CA ILE A 68 -13.02 3.25 -1.08
C ILE A 68 -12.27 4.29 -0.26
N THR A 69 -10.99 4.01 -0.02
CA THR A 69 -10.09 4.83 0.77
C THR A 69 -9.05 5.52 -0.11
N PRO A 70 -8.34 6.55 0.38
CA PRO A 70 -7.23 7.16 -0.35
C PRO A 70 -6.15 6.16 -0.78
N GLY A 71 -5.94 5.07 -0.02
CA GLY A 71 -4.98 4.01 -0.37
C GLY A 71 -5.42 3.13 -1.54
N ASP A 72 -6.71 3.11 -1.89
CA ASP A 72 -7.18 2.44 -3.11
C ASP A 72 -6.85 3.28 -4.36
N LEU A 73 -6.79 4.60 -4.20
CA LEU A 73 -6.56 5.56 -5.28
C LEU A 73 -5.07 5.82 -5.56
N LEU A 74 -4.25 5.74 -4.52
CA LEU A 74 -2.82 6.04 -4.56
C LEU A 74 -2.02 4.77 -4.29
N ASP A 75 -1.02 4.50 -5.13
CA ASP A 75 -0.12 3.38 -4.94
C ASP A 75 1.33 3.86 -4.95
N TYR A 76 2.13 3.35 -4.01
CA TYR A 76 3.54 3.73 -3.88
C TYR A 76 4.42 2.58 -4.34
N THR A 77 5.33 2.90 -5.25
CA THR A 77 6.40 2.01 -5.67
C THR A 77 7.73 2.69 -5.33
N PHE A 78 8.64 1.96 -4.68
CA PHE A 78 9.98 2.47 -4.43
C PHE A 78 10.74 2.60 -5.76
N ASP A 79 11.37 3.74 -5.98
CA ASP A 79 12.12 4.10 -7.18
C ASP A 79 13.63 3.86 -7.06
N GLY A 80 14.08 3.27 -5.95
CA GLY A 80 15.50 3.01 -5.75
C GLY A 80 16.06 2.12 -6.85
N ASN A 81 17.09 2.65 -7.51
CA ASN A 81 18.01 1.92 -8.37
C ASN A 81 18.30 0.55 -7.75
N GLY A 82 18.24 -0.49 -8.57
CA GLY A 82 18.14 -1.89 -8.18
C GLY A 82 19.29 -2.47 -7.36
N ASP A 83 19.49 -1.99 -6.14
CA ASP A 83 20.19 -2.66 -5.07
C ASP A 83 19.23 -2.79 -3.89
N CYS A 84 18.16 -3.54 -4.10
CA CYS A 84 17.62 -4.32 -2.99
C CYS A 84 18.74 -5.29 -2.60
N PRO A 85 19.22 -5.34 -1.34
CA PRO A 85 19.96 -6.50 -0.88
C PRO A 85 18.98 -7.68 -0.83
N THR A 86 18.71 -8.27 -1.99
CA THR A 86 18.16 -9.61 -2.13
C THR A 86 19.25 -10.59 -1.76
N SER A 87 19.35 -10.91 -0.47
CA SER A 87 19.58 -12.28 -0.01
C SER A 87 19.35 -12.34 1.51
N VAL A 88 18.12 -12.71 1.90
CA VAL A 88 17.86 -13.30 3.23
C VAL A 88 18.32 -14.77 3.29
N ASP A 89 19.03 -15.26 2.27
CA ASP A 89 19.49 -16.64 2.15
C ASP A 89 20.94 -16.88 2.61
N ASP A 90 21.67 -15.86 3.11
CA ASP A 90 22.99 -16.04 3.73
C ASP A 90 22.93 -16.25 5.26
N ILE A 91 21.78 -16.70 5.78
CA ILE A 91 21.62 -17.11 7.20
C ILE A 91 21.51 -18.63 7.30
N GLU A 92 22.25 -19.42 6.53
CA GLU A 92 22.40 -20.85 6.87
C GLU A 92 23.59 -21.53 6.19
N GLN A 93 24.82 -21.21 6.58
CA GLN A 93 25.93 -22.17 6.51
C GLN A 93 27.17 -21.69 7.29
N SER A 94 27.31 -22.17 8.53
CA SER A 94 28.60 -22.63 9.10
C SER A 94 28.43 -22.96 10.59
N MET A 95 27.61 -23.98 10.87
CA MET A 95 27.91 -24.80 12.05
C MET A 95 28.95 -25.85 11.66
N GLU A 96 30.05 -25.80 12.40
CA GLU A 96 30.85 -26.92 12.90
C GLU A 96 32.18 -27.32 12.20
N LYS A 97 33.23 -27.20 13.05
CA LYS A 97 34.51 -27.95 13.16
C LYS A 97 35.73 -27.11 12.76
N THR A 98 36.77 -26.92 13.58
CA THR A 98 37.28 -27.61 14.78
C THR A 98 38.38 -26.72 15.40
N SER A 99 38.57 -26.83 16.71
CA SER A 99 39.63 -26.29 17.58
C SER A 99 40.92 -25.77 16.92
N THR A 100 41.40 -24.60 17.37
CA THR A 100 42.65 -24.41 18.15
C THR A 100 42.96 -22.90 18.34
N ASP A 101 43.24 -22.54 19.58
CA ASP A 101 43.65 -21.27 20.20
C ASP A 101 44.29 -20.16 19.33
N HIS A 102 43.86 -18.89 19.53
CA HIS A 102 44.65 -17.85 20.23
C HIS A 102 43.92 -16.48 20.28
N SER A 103 44.25 -15.75 21.34
CA SER A 103 43.56 -14.62 21.95
C SER A 103 43.53 -13.27 21.23
N SER A 104 42.65 -12.42 21.76
CA SER A 104 42.76 -10.95 21.95
C SER A 104 42.12 -10.03 20.91
N GLY A 105 41.19 -9.19 21.39
CA GLY A 105 40.70 -8.02 20.65
C GLY A 105 39.33 -7.50 21.11
N ASP A 106 39.30 -6.88 22.29
CA ASP A 106 38.18 -6.16 22.90
C ASP A 106 37.58 -5.06 22.00
N SER A 107 36.25 -5.02 21.82
CA SER A 107 35.51 -3.78 21.59
C SER A 107 33.98 -3.95 21.72
N GLY A 108 33.38 -3.10 22.57
CA GLY A 108 32.09 -2.44 22.31
C GLY A 108 30.81 -3.30 22.30
N LYS A 109 30.20 -3.47 23.48
CA LYS A 109 28.86 -4.07 23.67
C LYS A 109 27.79 -3.31 22.89
N THR A 110 27.19 -3.93 21.88
CA THR A 110 25.92 -3.48 21.29
C THR A 110 24.80 -4.41 21.75
N THR A 111 23.98 -3.94 22.69
CA THR A 111 22.79 -4.63 23.20
C THR A 111 21.76 -4.75 22.07
N LYS A 112 21.63 -5.94 21.47
CA LYS A 112 20.57 -6.22 20.50
C LYS A 112 19.22 -6.37 21.22
N ALA A 113 18.32 -5.41 21.01
CA ALA A 113 16.92 -5.52 21.42
C ALA A 113 16.24 -6.57 20.52
N ILE A 114 15.81 -7.68 21.12
CA ILE A 114 15.07 -8.74 20.43
C ILE A 114 13.59 -8.37 20.48
N TYR A 115 13.03 -7.95 19.34
CA TYR A 115 11.59 -7.75 19.22
C TYR A 115 10.91 -9.08 18.92
N ARG A 116 10.08 -9.55 19.87
CA ARG A 116 9.25 -10.75 19.73
C ARG A 116 7.97 -10.38 18.97
N VAL A 117 7.83 -10.86 17.74
CA VAL A 117 6.58 -10.75 16.97
C VAL A 117 5.54 -11.68 17.60
N VAL A 118 4.46 -11.12 18.14
CA VAL A 118 3.31 -11.87 18.67
C VAL A 118 2.23 -11.92 17.59
N TYR A 119 1.95 -13.11 17.07
CA TYR A 119 0.80 -13.34 16.20
C TYR A 119 -0.49 -13.36 17.03
N LEU A 120 -1.36 -12.37 16.84
CA LEU A 120 -2.73 -12.41 17.34
C LEU A 120 -3.56 -13.29 16.39
N SER A 121 -3.73 -14.56 16.76
CA SER A 121 -4.72 -15.44 16.13
C SER A 121 -6.12 -14.96 16.51
N LYS A 122 -6.97 -14.73 15.49
CA LYS A 122 -8.39 -14.47 15.69
C LYS A 122 -9.04 -15.66 16.41
N ILE A 123 -9.65 -15.42 17.55
CA ILE A 123 -10.60 -16.36 18.15
C ILE A 123 -11.94 -16.12 17.45
N GLY A 124 -12.35 -17.10 16.65
CA GLY A 124 -13.68 -17.20 16.09
C GLY A 124 -14.68 -17.71 17.12
N GLU A 125 -15.91 -17.25 16.94
CA GLU A 125 -17.20 -17.94 17.10
C GLU A 125 -17.64 -18.53 18.46
N SER A 126 -18.79 -17.97 18.89
CA SER A 126 -20.04 -18.68 19.23
C SER A 126 -20.21 -19.29 20.62
N ALA A 127 -21.14 -18.73 21.39
CA ALA A 127 -22.41 -19.37 21.77
C ALA A 127 -23.37 -18.35 22.39
#